data_AF-A0A8C6LVZ2-F1
#
_entry.id   AF-A0A8C6LVZ2-F1
#
_cell.length_a   1.000
_cell.length_b   1.000
_cell.length_c   1.000
_cell.angle_alpha   90.00
_cell.angle_beta   90.00
_cell.angle_gamma   90.00
#
_symmetry.space_group_name_H-M   'P 1'
#
loop_
_entity.id
_entity.type
_entity.pdbx_description
1 polymer ?
#
loop_
_entity_poly.entity_id
_entity_poly.type
_entity_poly.pdbx_seq_one_letter_code
_entity_poly.pdbx_strand_id
1 'polypeptide(L)'
;VAKCLLSMRIAIKSLTLVSDFTKIGPSLMAIRWYTACLKKFRYVLPPIARKNTHILVLCPPDCLQVRPSVFGSDVYAAISSICGAAVHRGILGPSGGPVRLQKQQGRRSYVSSYANGIHSQALHQWTASFHLSSEFRHFGDSPLIEIETSLTFLQRPPLSDCQMDIAIIMDSSSNIGQRRFNLQKNFVTKLAAMLRVGPTGPHLGLIQTSDSPRTEFLLTNFTKPKELLFAIKELKYLGGDTNTGKAIMHAAEVFFTPGNGVRRGHPRVMMVLIDGWPSDDVERAAMLARESGINVFMVSVSKPAAEELSMVQDKDFLKKAVCKDNGFFSYSIPSWFSNNKHVRPLAQRLCSLDDLLCSKTCYNSVNIGFLIDGSSSVGWQNFQLVLDFLAGIAQSFDISDVGAHIGAVQFTYEQRVEFGLLDHSNKEDAVRALRRISYMNGGTATGSAISYATQNLFRQAARGRNYLIVITDGQSYDDVQGPAMAAQRQGITIFSVGVAWAPMKELLDMASEPKDKHTFFTREFVNLSEFIQPLVRGICQAFTENN
;
A
#
# COMPACT_ATOMS: atom_id res chain seq x y z
N VAL A 1 43.88 10.84 -0.53
CA VAL A 1 43.67 11.44 -1.87
C VAL A 1 44.91 11.33 -2.76
N ALA A 2 46.13 11.55 -2.27
CA ALA A 2 47.36 11.43 -3.08
C ALA A 2 47.76 10.01 -3.55
N LYS A 3 47.18 8.92 -3.00
CA LYS A 3 47.36 7.54 -3.52
C LYS A 3 46.27 7.09 -4.53
N CYS A 4 45.21 7.87 -4.76
CA CYS A 4 44.23 7.59 -5.82
C CYS A 4 44.60 8.22 -7.17
N LEU A 5 45.49 9.22 -7.21
CA LEU A 5 45.87 9.90 -8.46
C LEU A 5 46.96 9.17 -9.26
N LEU A 6 47.62 8.16 -8.68
CA LEU A 6 48.67 7.40 -9.38
C LEU A 6 48.10 6.25 -10.26
N SER A 7 46.97 5.65 -9.86
CA SER A 7 46.32 4.59 -10.67
C SER A 7 45.50 5.13 -11.86
N MET A 8 45.14 6.42 -11.87
CA MET A 8 44.40 7.02 -13.00
C MET A 8 45.30 7.41 -14.18
N ARG A 9 46.62 7.54 -13.99
CA ARG A 9 47.57 7.84 -15.09
C ARG A 9 48.02 6.61 -15.88
N ILE A 10 47.82 5.39 -15.37
CA ILE A 10 48.20 4.15 -16.06
C ILE A 10 47.08 3.70 -17.03
N ALA A 11 45.81 3.93 -16.69
CA ALA A 11 44.67 3.51 -17.52
C ALA A 11 44.45 4.36 -18.80
N ILE A 12 45.07 5.54 -18.91
CA ILE A 12 44.90 6.42 -20.08
C ILE A 12 46.00 6.18 -21.15
N LYS A 13 47.07 5.45 -20.84
CA LYS A 13 48.15 5.16 -21.81
C LYS A 13 47.99 3.87 -22.61
N SER A 14 47.01 3.02 -22.31
CA SER A 14 46.79 1.75 -23.04
C SER A 14 45.69 1.81 -24.12
N LEU A 15 45.15 3.00 -24.43
CA LEU A 15 44.11 3.18 -25.46
C LEU A 15 44.62 3.79 -26.77
N THR A 16 45.94 3.90 -26.94
CA THR A 16 46.56 4.29 -28.20
C THR A 16 47.52 3.19 -28.63
N LEU A 17 47.01 2.22 -29.39
CA LEU A 17 47.67 1.52 -30.51
C LEU A 17 46.82 0.31 -30.93
N VAL A 18 46.80 0.08 -32.25
CA VAL A 18 46.20 -1.04 -33.00
C VAL A 18 44.76 -0.81 -33.51
N SER A 19 44.76 -0.17 -34.67
CA SER A 19 43.89 -0.37 -35.82
C SER A 19 43.73 -1.85 -36.20
N ASP A 20 42.48 -2.33 -36.35
CA ASP A 20 41.98 -2.80 -37.64
C ASP A 20 40.51 -3.25 -37.54
N PHE A 21 39.73 -2.77 -38.51
CA PHE A 21 38.32 -3.09 -38.70
C PHE A 21 38.20 -4.49 -39.32
N THR A 22 37.39 -5.38 -38.73
CA THR A 22 36.38 -6.21 -39.43
C THR A 22 35.67 -7.16 -38.45
N LYS A 23 34.34 -7.24 -38.57
CA LYS A 23 33.33 -8.03 -37.83
C LYS A 23 32.76 -7.40 -36.55
N ILE A 24 31.70 -6.63 -36.77
CA ILE A 24 30.79 -6.08 -35.75
C ILE A 24 29.88 -7.21 -35.23
N GLY A 25 29.98 -7.51 -33.93
CA GLY A 25 29.09 -8.36 -33.12
C GLY A 25 28.83 -7.67 -31.77
N PRO A 26 27.74 -8.02 -31.03
CA PRO A 26 27.02 -7.11 -30.14
C PRO A 26 27.79 -6.75 -28.87
N SER A 27 28.46 -5.61 -28.87
CA SER A 27 29.06 -4.96 -27.71
C SER A 27 28.09 -3.96 -27.06
N LEU A 28 27.08 -4.48 -26.35
CA LEU A 28 26.26 -3.67 -25.44
C LEU A 28 25.86 -4.39 -24.13
N MET A 29 26.49 -5.53 -23.82
CA MET A 29 26.30 -6.26 -22.56
C MET A 29 27.40 -6.06 -21.51
N ALA A 30 28.49 -5.37 -21.82
CA ALA A 30 29.65 -5.29 -20.92
C ALA A 30 29.65 -4.12 -19.91
N ILE A 31 28.66 -3.20 -19.95
CA ILE A 31 28.62 -2.03 -19.05
C ILE A 31 27.52 -2.12 -17.97
N ARG A 32 26.76 -3.24 -17.91
CA ARG A 32 25.69 -3.47 -16.92
C ARG A 32 26.06 -4.35 -15.71
N TRP A 33 27.34 -4.67 -15.52
CA TRP A 33 27.81 -5.60 -14.47
C TRP A 33 28.73 -4.98 -13.40
N TYR A 34 28.57 -3.69 -13.08
CA TYR A 34 29.45 -3.03 -12.09
C TYR A 34 28.80 -2.43 -10.84
N THR A 35 27.49 -2.62 -10.60
CA THR A 35 26.84 -2.13 -9.35
C THR A 35 25.81 -3.08 -8.75
N ALA A 36 26.07 -4.40 -8.77
CA ALA A 36 25.23 -5.41 -8.11
C ALA A 36 25.98 -6.25 -7.07
N CYS A 37 27.15 -5.80 -6.61
CA CYS A 37 27.86 -6.48 -5.54
C CYS A 37 28.48 -5.47 -4.59
N LEU A 38 27.65 -4.97 -3.67
CA LEU A 38 27.99 -4.30 -2.41
C LEU A 38 26.69 -3.75 -1.83
N LYS A 39 25.87 -4.61 -1.19
CA LYS A 39 24.99 -4.20 -0.07
C LYS A 39 24.33 -5.39 0.61
N LYS A 40 24.67 -5.52 1.89
CA LYS A 40 24.01 -6.30 2.95
C LYS A 40 22.48 -6.22 2.84
N PHE A 41 21.80 -7.34 2.65
CA PHE A 41 20.37 -7.46 2.94
C PHE A 41 20.20 -7.87 4.41
N ARG A 42 19.51 -7.02 5.18
CA ARG A 42 19.05 -7.30 6.54
C ARG A 42 17.52 -7.29 6.48
N TYR A 43 16.91 -8.47 6.32
CA TYR A 43 15.48 -8.65 6.56
C TYR A 43 15.32 -9.27 7.94
N VAL A 44 14.75 -8.50 8.88
CA VAL A 44 14.24 -8.98 10.16
C VAL A 44 12.72 -8.83 10.06
N LEU A 45 11.99 -9.95 10.09
CA LEU A 45 10.53 -9.98 10.23
C LEU A 45 10.16 -10.08 11.72
N PRO A 46 8.98 -9.59 12.15
CA PRO A 46 8.55 -9.58 13.56
C PRO A 46 8.17 -10.99 14.07
N PRO A 47 8.01 -11.15 15.41
CA PRO A 47 7.97 -12.45 16.06
C PRO A 47 6.56 -13.04 16.04
N ILE A 48 6.39 -14.16 15.34
CA ILE A 48 5.28 -15.09 15.61
C ILE A 48 5.91 -16.43 15.94
N ALA A 49 5.60 -16.90 17.14
CA ALA A 49 6.17 -18.08 17.76
C ALA A 49 5.71 -19.36 17.04
N ARG A 50 6.60 -19.98 16.27
CA ARG A 50 6.71 -21.45 16.18
C ARG A 50 8.20 -21.82 16.13
N LYS A 51 8.61 -22.71 17.04
CA LYS A 51 9.93 -23.34 17.10
C LYS A 51 10.18 -24.13 15.81
N ASN A 52 10.81 -23.50 14.81
CA ASN A 52 11.67 -24.15 13.82
C ASN A 52 12.46 -23.07 13.05
N THR A 53 13.72 -22.89 13.41
CA THR A 53 14.59 -21.77 13.00
C THR A 53 15.32 -22.00 11.68
N HIS A 54 14.64 -22.60 10.69
CA HIS A 54 15.24 -22.88 9.38
C HIS A 54 14.66 -21.96 8.29
N ILE A 55 15.53 -21.33 7.51
CA ILE A 55 15.21 -20.45 6.37
C ILE A 55 15.80 -21.07 5.12
N LEU A 56 15.02 -21.20 4.05
CA LEU A 56 15.53 -21.64 2.75
C LEU A 56 16.07 -20.45 1.97
N VAL A 57 17.30 -20.56 1.46
CA VAL A 57 17.98 -19.53 0.66
C VAL A 57 18.36 -20.11 -0.69
N LEU A 58 17.93 -19.50 -1.78
CA LEU A 58 18.28 -19.94 -3.13
C LEU A 58 19.49 -19.14 -3.63
N CYS A 59 20.58 -19.83 -3.94
CA CYS A 59 21.79 -19.23 -4.48
C CYS A 59 21.85 -19.39 -6.00
N PRO A 60 22.14 -18.32 -6.76
CA PRO A 60 22.21 -18.39 -8.21
C PRO A 60 23.44 -19.19 -8.68
N PRO A 61 23.43 -19.72 -9.92
CA PRO A 61 24.63 -20.24 -10.56
C PRO A 61 25.74 -19.17 -10.61
N ASP A 62 27.00 -19.61 -10.60
CA ASP A 62 28.19 -18.76 -10.67
C ASP A 62 28.28 -17.67 -9.59
N CYS A 63 27.70 -17.93 -8.40
CA CYS A 63 27.66 -16.97 -7.29
C CYS A 63 29.05 -16.53 -6.74
N LEU A 64 30.13 -17.09 -7.26
CA LEU A 64 31.53 -16.79 -6.91
C LEU A 64 32.22 -15.80 -7.86
N GLN A 65 31.57 -15.38 -8.95
CA GLN A 65 32.15 -14.39 -9.88
C GLN A 65 32.48 -13.05 -9.18
N VAL A 66 31.87 -12.78 -8.04
CA VAL A 66 32.30 -11.75 -7.11
C VAL A 66 32.87 -12.42 -5.88
N ARG A 67 34.15 -12.14 -5.55
CA ARG A 67 34.82 -12.66 -4.34
C ARG A 67 33.93 -12.43 -3.09
N PRO A 68 33.25 -13.47 -2.57
CA PRO A 68 32.27 -13.28 -1.53
C PRO A 68 32.98 -13.03 -0.19
N SER A 69 32.48 -12.10 0.61
CA SER A 69 32.98 -11.90 1.98
C SER A 69 32.38 -12.97 2.89
N VAL A 70 33.20 -13.91 3.36
CA VAL A 70 32.81 -14.98 4.29
C VAL A 70 33.62 -14.83 5.56
N PHE A 71 32.95 -14.76 6.71
CA PHE A 71 33.55 -14.64 8.04
C PHE A 71 33.16 -15.83 8.90
N GLY A 72 34.16 -16.59 9.35
CA GLY A 72 33.99 -17.84 10.10
C GLY A 72 34.13 -19.12 9.29
N SER A 73 34.15 -20.24 10.01
CA SER A 73 34.15 -21.60 9.49
C SER A 73 33.09 -22.41 10.23
N ASP A 74 32.35 -23.25 9.50
CA ASP A 74 31.18 -24.01 9.93
C ASP A 74 29.99 -23.19 10.43
N VAL A 75 30.22 -22.31 11.40
CA VAL A 75 29.29 -21.28 11.86
C VAL A 75 29.81 -19.93 11.41
N TYR A 76 28.98 -19.25 10.64
CA TYR A 76 29.35 -18.01 9.97
C TYR A 76 28.68 -16.83 10.66
N ALA A 77 29.38 -15.70 10.74
CA ALA A 77 28.78 -14.47 11.24
C ALA A 77 27.66 -14.02 10.30
N ALA A 78 26.57 -13.44 10.82
CA ALA A 78 25.43 -13.01 10.01
C ALA A 78 25.74 -11.90 8.98
N ILE A 79 26.98 -11.38 8.95
CA ILE A 79 27.49 -10.47 7.92
C ILE A 79 28.06 -11.20 6.69
N SER A 80 28.33 -12.51 6.79
CA SER A 80 28.88 -13.35 5.73
C SER A 80 27.90 -13.52 4.56
N SER A 81 28.43 -13.63 3.35
CA SER A 81 27.67 -14.10 2.18
C SER A 81 27.18 -15.52 2.42
N ILE A 82 25.87 -15.74 2.38
CA ILE A 82 25.26 -17.07 2.61
C ILE A 82 25.68 -18.05 1.51
N CYS A 83 25.67 -17.61 0.24
CA CYS A 83 26.08 -18.45 -0.88
C CYS A 83 27.58 -18.71 -0.87
N GLY A 84 28.40 -17.70 -0.54
CA GLY A 84 29.84 -17.89 -0.34
C GLY A 84 30.15 -18.84 0.82
N ALA A 85 29.40 -18.75 1.92
CA ALA A 85 29.51 -19.66 3.05
C ALA A 85 29.02 -21.08 2.72
N ALA A 86 28.02 -21.22 1.86
CA ALA A 86 27.51 -22.51 1.39
C ALA A 86 28.50 -23.22 0.46
N VAL A 87 29.15 -22.48 -0.44
CA VAL A 87 30.29 -22.99 -1.23
C VAL A 87 31.44 -23.34 -0.31
N HIS A 88 31.84 -22.43 0.60
CA HIS A 88 32.90 -22.71 1.58
C HIS A 88 32.62 -23.98 2.38
N ARG A 89 31.35 -24.25 2.74
CA ARG A 89 30.91 -25.48 3.43
C ARG A 89 30.84 -26.72 2.52
N GLY A 90 30.92 -26.56 1.20
CA GLY A 90 30.79 -27.64 0.22
C GLY A 90 29.33 -28.08 -0.02
N ILE A 91 28.35 -27.27 0.40
CA ILE A 91 26.92 -27.55 0.17
C ILE A 91 26.52 -27.19 -1.27
N LEU A 92 27.17 -26.18 -1.86
CA LEU A 92 26.88 -25.70 -3.21
C LEU A 92 28.08 -25.85 -4.14
N GLY A 93 27.79 -26.28 -5.37
CA GLY A 93 28.68 -26.23 -6.51
C GLY A 93 28.44 -24.99 -7.41
N PRO A 94 29.10 -24.92 -8.58
CA PRO A 94 29.01 -23.78 -9.50
C PRO A 94 27.61 -23.56 -10.09
N SER A 95 26.75 -24.59 -10.12
CA SER A 95 25.37 -24.51 -10.58
C SER A 95 24.42 -23.76 -9.63
N GLY A 96 24.85 -23.43 -8.41
CA GLY A 96 23.97 -22.84 -7.39
C GLY A 96 22.93 -23.84 -6.87
N GLY A 97 21.92 -23.35 -6.16
CA GLY A 97 20.86 -24.20 -5.60
C GLY A 97 20.33 -23.74 -4.24
N PRO A 98 19.34 -24.46 -3.69
CA PRO A 98 18.74 -24.16 -2.39
C PRO A 98 19.65 -24.58 -1.23
N VAL A 99 19.74 -23.75 -0.21
CA VAL A 99 20.52 -24.00 1.01
C VAL A 99 19.64 -23.71 2.22
N ARG A 100 19.65 -24.63 3.20
CA ARG A 100 18.93 -24.43 4.45
C ARG A 100 19.82 -23.72 5.46
N LEU A 101 19.38 -22.56 5.90
CA LEU A 101 20.04 -21.72 6.89
C LEU A 101 19.37 -21.89 8.24
N GLN A 102 20.15 -22.18 9.27
CA GLN A 102 19.71 -22.19 10.66
C GLN A 102 20.29 -21.01 11.41
N LYS A 103 19.42 -20.15 11.95
CA LYS A 103 19.85 -19.01 12.77
C LYS A 103 20.43 -19.48 14.09
N GLN A 104 21.55 -18.89 14.50
CA GLN A 104 22.20 -19.12 15.79
C GLN A 104 22.51 -17.79 16.49
N GLN A 105 22.73 -17.85 17.80
CA GLN A 105 23.20 -16.69 18.56
C GLN A 105 24.61 -16.27 18.09
N GLY A 106 24.91 -14.97 18.20
CA GLY A 106 26.23 -14.43 17.87
C GLY A 106 27.37 -15.02 18.70
N ARG A 107 28.55 -15.18 18.09
CA ARG A 107 29.78 -15.62 18.78
C ARG A 107 30.74 -14.46 19.07
N ARG A 108 31.57 -14.66 20.10
CA ARG A 108 32.68 -13.78 20.51
C ARG A 108 34.01 -14.08 19.80
N SER A 109 34.01 -14.97 18.80
CA SER A 109 35.12 -15.18 17.87
C SER A 109 34.67 -16.08 16.71
N TYR A 110 35.18 -15.80 15.51
CA TYR A 110 35.03 -16.61 14.30
C TYR A 110 36.41 -16.83 13.70
N VAL A 111 36.75 -18.09 13.43
CA VAL A 111 38.05 -18.49 12.90
C VAL A 111 38.04 -18.44 11.37
N SER A 112 39.13 -18.00 10.75
CA SER A 112 39.33 -18.10 9.29
C SER A 112 39.77 -19.50 8.87
N SER A 113 39.33 -19.94 7.70
CA SER A 113 39.77 -21.18 7.07
C SER A 113 39.73 -21.04 5.54
N TYR A 114 40.39 -21.97 4.85
CA TYR A 114 40.26 -22.11 3.40
C TYR A 114 39.59 -23.45 3.08
N ALA A 115 38.45 -23.40 2.40
CA ALA A 115 37.72 -24.60 2.00
C ALA A 115 36.95 -24.34 0.69
N ASN A 116 36.90 -25.36 -0.17
CA ASN A 116 36.12 -25.35 -1.41
C ASN A 116 36.33 -24.09 -2.28
N GLY A 117 37.59 -23.64 -2.40
CA GLY A 117 37.96 -22.48 -3.20
C GLY A 117 37.72 -21.12 -2.55
N ILE A 118 37.25 -21.07 -1.29
CA ILE A 118 36.93 -19.83 -0.57
C ILE A 118 37.84 -19.69 0.65
N HIS A 119 38.48 -18.52 0.79
CA HIS A 119 39.19 -18.14 2.01
C HIS A 119 38.27 -17.29 2.89
N SER A 120 37.81 -17.85 4.01
CA SER A 120 37.06 -17.10 5.00
C SER A 120 37.99 -16.22 5.84
N GLN A 121 37.42 -15.20 6.48
CA GLN A 121 38.15 -14.24 7.32
C GLN A 121 37.78 -14.44 8.79
N ALA A 122 38.75 -14.20 9.67
CA ALA A 122 38.51 -14.18 11.10
C ALA A 122 37.70 -12.94 11.48
N LEU A 123 36.84 -13.04 12.50
CA LEU A 123 36.06 -11.93 13.01
C LEU A 123 35.96 -12.01 14.53
N HIS A 124 36.31 -10.92 15.22
CA HIS A 124 36.39 -10.93 16.68
C HIS A 124 35.01 -11.07 17.34
N GLN A 125 33.97 -10.33 16.96
CA GLN A 125 32.63 -10.50 17.55
C GLN A 125 31.52 -10.12 16.57
N TRP A 126 30.40 -10.85 16.62
CA TRP A 126 29.19 -10.45 15.88
C TRP A 126 27.93 -10.88 16.62
N THR A 127 26.86 -10.09 16.51
CA THR A 127 25.65 -10.24 17.34
C THR A 127 24.74 -11.40 16.93
N ALA A 128 24.96 -12.03 15.77
CA ALA A 128 24.18 -13.16 15.27
C ALA A 128 25.02 -14.09 14.39
N SER A 129 24.72 -15.39 14.39
CA SER A 129 25.42 -16.36 13.54
C SER A 129 24.44 -17.19 12.75
N PHE A 130 24.95 -17.97 11.80
CA PHE A 130 24.17 -19.01 11.14
C PHE A 130 25.00 -20.25 10.82
N HIS A 131 24.31 -21.37 10.74
CA HIS A 131 24.83 -22.65 10.25
C HIS A 131 24.07 -23.06 8.99
N LEU A 132 24.69 -23.82 8.09
CA LEU A 132 24.10 -24.27 6.83
C LEU A 132 24.05 -25.81 6.79
N SER A 133 22.99 -26.38 6.24
CA SER A 133 22.84 -27.84 6.05
C SER A 133 22.30 -28.17 4.65
N SER A 134 22.70 -29.34 4.13
CA SER A 134 22.24 -29.91 2.85
C SER A 134 21.05 -30.87 2.98
N GLU A 135 20.71 -31.36 4.19
CA GLU A 135 19.68 -32.37 4.40
C GLU A 135 18.25 -31.85 4.15
N PHE A 136 17.64 -32.25 3.02
CA PHE A 136 16.21 -32.48 2.93
C PHE A 136 15.99 -33.92 3.39
N ARG A 137 15.52 -34.14 4.63
CA ARG A 137 15.20 -35.50 5.08
C ARG A 137 14.11 -36.08 4.19
N HIS A 138 14.45 -37.19 3.53
CA HIS A 138 13.50 -38.10 2.91
C HIS A 138 12.47 -38.54 3.94
N PHE A 139 11.21 -38.16 3.72
CA PHE A 139 10.07 -38.93 4.20
C PHE A 139 9.54 -39.70 2.98
N GLY A 140 9.50 -41.02 3.13
CA GLY A 140 9.08 -41.95 2.09
C GLY A 140 7.59 -41.87 1.76
N ASP A 141 7.29 -42.34 0.55
CA ASP A 141 6.04 -42.86 0.02
C ASP A 141 4.73 -42.09 0.26
N SER A 142 4.40 -41.21 -0.71
CA SER A 142 3.06 -41.07 -1.28
C SER A 142 3.14 -40.37 -2.65
N PRO A 143 2.23 -40.67 -3.60
CA PRO A 143 2.51 -40.60 -5.03
C PRO A 143 2.54 -39.17 -5.59
N LEU A 144 3.34 -39.07 -6.65
CA LEU A 144 3.62 -37.90 -7.49
C LEU A 144 2.33 -37.23 -7.97
N ILE A 145 2.14 -35.95 -7.61
CA ILE A 145 1.38 -35.01 -8.43
C ILE A 145 2.42 -34.29 -9.29
N GLU A 146 2.43 -34.60 -10.58
CA GLU A 146 3.11 -33.79 -11.59
C GLU A 146 2.48 -32.40 -11.61
N ILE A 147 3.15 -31.43 -10.98
CA ILE A 147 2.87 -30.03 -11.26
C ILE A 147 3.91 -29.61 -12.31
N GLU A 148 3.48 -29.59 -13.57
CA GLU A 148 4.15 -28.86 -14.63
C GLU A 148 4.51 -27.47 -14.11
N THR A 149 5.81 -27.21 -13.98
CA THR A 149 6.31 -25.91 -13.59
C THR A 149 6.24 -24.97 -14.78
N SER A 150 5.03 -24.44 -15.01
CA SER A 150 4.85 -23.12 -15.59
C SER A 150 5.37 -22.08 -14.60
N LEU A 151 6.69 -22.02 -14.44
CA LEU A 151 7.38 -20.92 -13.76
C LEU A 151 7.45 -19.75 -14.74
N THR A 152 6.32 -19.07 -14.91
CA THR A 152 6.35 -17.65 -15.26
C THR A 152 7.23 -16.95 -14.24
N PHE A 153 8.40 -16.50 -14.70
CA PHE A 153 9.29 -15.62 -13.96
C PHE A 153 8.47 -14.50 -13.33
N LEU A 154 8.33 -14.50 -12.00
CA LEU A 154 7.92 -13.32 -11.26
C LEU A 154 9.05 -12.28 -11.38
N GLN A 155 9.11 -11.60 -12.53
CA GLN A 155 9.54 -10.22 -12.54
C GLN A 155 8.70 -9.52 -11.46
N ARG A 156 9.36 -9.00 -10.42
CA ARG A 156 8.68 -8.13 -9.45
C ARG A 156 7.90 -7.09 -10.25
N PRO A 157 6.62 -6.87 -9.93
CA PRO A 157 5.78 -6.08 -10.79
C PRO A 157 6.44 -4.72 -11.01
N PRO A 158 6.39 -4.18 -12.24
CA PRO A 158 6.59 -2.75 -12.46
C PRO A 158 5.73 -1.94 -11.47
N LEU A 159 5.98 -0.64 -11.28
CA LEU A 159 4.92 0.27 -10.82
C LEU A 159 3.80 0.26 -11.89
N SER A 160 3.02 -0.83 -11.96
CA SER A 160 2.24 -1.20 -13.15
C SER A 160 0.89 -0.51 -13.19
N ASP A 161 0.40 0.00 -12.06
CA ASP A 161 -0.90 0.63 -11.94
C ASP A 161 -0.88 1.96 -11.16
N CYS A 162 0.17 2.78 -11.31
CA CYS A 162 0.19 4.10 -10.66
C CYS A 162 -0.65 5.14 -11.41
N GLN A 163 -1.96 4.93 -11.52
CA GLN A 163 -2.90 5.86 -12.15
C GLN A 163 -3.51 6.79 -11.11
N MET A 164 -2.87 7.94 -10.90
CA MET A 164 -3.29 8.93 -9.90
C MET A 164 -2.81 10.34 -10.24
N ASP A 165 -3.38 11.33 -9.58
CA ASP A 165 -3.04 12.74 -9.77
C ASP A 165 -2.25 13.24 -8.57
N ILE A 166 -0.99 13.62 -8.82
CA ILE A 166 -0.01 13.95 -7.80
C ILE A 166 0.31 15.45 -7.85
N ALA A 167 0.06 16.15 -6.74
CA ALA A 167 0.58 17.50 -6.50
C ALA A 167 1.82 17.41 -5.61
N ILE A 168 2.94 17.97 -6.05
CA ILE A 168 4.12 18.14 -5.21
C ILE A 168 4.16 19.58 -4.71
N ILE A 169 4.05 19.77 -3.40
CA ILE A 169 4.26 21.05 -2.74
C ILE A 169 5.73 21.13 -2.31
N MET A 170 6.45 22.10 -2.86
CA MET A 170 7.89 22.27 -2.69
C MET A 170 8.20 23.54 -1.89
N ASP A 171 8.95 23.39 -0.80
CA ASP A 171 9.37 24.52 0.03
C ASP A 171 10.40 25.40 -0.71
N SER A 172 10.07 26.67 -0.92
CA SER A 172 10.93 27.67 -1.54
C SER A 172 11.21 28.86 -0.59
N SER A 173 11.00 28.67 0.70
CA SER A 173 11.18 29.69 1.74
C SER A 173 12.65 30.10 1.95
N SER A 174 12.83 31.24 2.62
CA SER A 174 14.13 31.72 3.09
C SER A 174 14.82 30.73 4.04
N ASN A 175 14.06 29.91 4.78
CA ASN A 175 14.59 28.95 5.74
C ASN A 175 15.39 27.81 5.07
N ILE A 176 14.92 27.32 3.92
CA ILE A 176 15.64 26.29 3.16
C ILE A 176 16.85 26.88 2.42
N GLY A 177 16.70 28.09 1.86
CA GLY A 177 17.74 28.76 1.08
C GLY A 177 18.02 28.11 -0.29
N GLN A 178 18.64 28.87 -1.18
CA GLN A 178 18.89 28.48 -2.58
C GLN A 178 19.61 27.13 -2.73
N ARG A 179 20.60 26.84 -1.85
CA ARG A 179 21.41 25.63 -1.95
C ARG A 179 20.59 24.37 -1.66
N ARG A 180 19.81 24.36 -0.58
CA ARG A 180 18.98 23.19 -0.23
C ARG A 180 17.77 23.09 -1.14
N PHE A 181 17.22 24.22 -1.61
CA PHE A 181 16.21 24.24 -2.67
C PHE A 181 16.69 23.48 -3.92
N ASN A 182 17.94 23.69 -4.36
CA ASN A 182 18.51 22.92 -5.48
C ASN A 182 18.65 21.41 -5.18
N LEU A 183 18.91 21.02 -3.93
CA LEU A 183 18.93 19.60 -3.52
C LEU A 183 17.52 18.99 -3.55
N GLN A 184 16.52 19.75 -3.14
CA GLN A 184 15.10 19.40 -3.21
C GLN A 184 14.63 19.23 -4.66
N LYS A 185 14.96 20.17 -5.55
CA LYS A 185 14.68 20.03 -7.00
C LYS A 185 15.26 18.75 -7.57
N ASN A 186 16.51 18.42 -7.21
CA ASN A 186 17.16 17.19 -7.65
C ASN A 186 16.49 15.92 -7.10
N PHE A 187 15.97 15.98 -5.87
CA PHE A 187 15.18 14.88 -5.29
C PHE A 187 13.88 14.67 -6.06
N VAL A 188 13.10 15.73 -6.25
CA VAL A 188 11.81 15.70 -6.96
C VAL A 188 11.99 15.28 -8.41
N THR A 189 13.06 15.72 -9.07
CA THR A 189 13.43 15.25 -10.43
C THR A 189 13.61 13.72 -10.45
N LYS A 190 14.33 13.14 -9.48
CA LYS A 190 14.53 11.69 -9.43
C LYS A 190 13.26 10.93 -9.07
N LEU A 191 12.42 11.51 -8.21
CA LEU A 191 11.11 10.96 -7.87
C LEU A 191 10.18 10.94 -9.08
N ALA A 192 10.05 12.05 -9.81
CA ALA A 192 9.26 12.12 -11.03
C ALA A 192 9.73 11.10 -12.09
N ALA A 193 11.06 10.91 -12.23
CA ALA A 193 11.61 9.89 -13.12
C ALA A 193 11.24 8.45 -12.68
N MET A 194 11.16 8.18 -11.38
CA MET A 194 10.77 6.88 -10.83
C MET A 194 9.26 6.61 -10.97
N LEU A 195 8.43 7.64 -10.82
CA LEU A 195 6.97 7.56 -10.94
C LEU A 195 6.50 7.25 -12.38
N ARG A 196 7.37 7.44 -13.38
CA ARG A 196 7.06 7.21 -14.80
C ARG A 196 5.82 7.98 -15.28
N VAL A 197 5.81 9.29 -15.00
CA VAL A 197 4.72 10.20 -15.43
C VAL A 197 4.49 10.09 -16.93
N GLY A 198 3.22 9.93 -17.31
CA GLY A 198 2.83 9.71 -18.70
C GLY A 198 1.32 9.65 -18.86
N PRO A 199 0.82 9.60 -20.12
CA PRO A 199 -0.61 9.62 -20.41
C PRO A 199 -1.38 8.43 -19.81
N THR A 200 -0.72 7.29 -19.63
CA THR A 200 -1.29 6.08 -19.00
C THR A 200 -0.82 5.88 -17.56
N GLY A 201 -0.04 6.82 -17.02
CA GLY A 201 0.58 6.75 -15.70
C GLY A 201 0.05 7.83 -14.75
N PRO A 202 0.84 8.21 -13.73
CA PRO A 202 0.45 9.28 -12.84
C PRO A 202 0.59 10.63 -13.56
N HIS A 203 -0.34 11.54 -13.31
CA HIS A 203 -0.18 12.94 -13.68
C HIS A 203 0.49 13.68 -12.52
N LEU A 204 1.39 14.61 -12.83
CA LEU A 204 2.17 15.31 -11.82
C LEU A 204 2.15 16.81 -12.11
N GLY A 205 1.75 17.58 -11.11
CA GLY A 205 1.97 19.03 -11.09
C GLY A 205 2.71 19.47 -9.84
N LEU A 206 3.09 20.74 -9.83
CA LEU A 206 4.00 21.27 -8.82
C LEU A 206 3.57 22.66 -8.37
N ILE A 207 3.58 22.83 -7.05
CA ILE A 207 3.27 24.09 -6.36
C ILE A 207 4.49 24.44 -5.51
N GLN A 208 5.01 25.65 -5.64
CA GLN A 208 6.00 26.18 -4.71
C GLN A 208 5.30 26.88 -3.54
N THR A 209 5.79 26.67 -2.33
CA THR A 209 5.37 27.41 -1.13
C THR A 209 6.43 28.42 -0.71
N SER A 210 5.98 29.63 -0.40
CA SER A 210 6.73 30.72 0.21
C SER A 210 5.77 31.63 1.00
N ASP A 211 5.77 32.95 0.78
CA ASP A 211 4.77 33.88 1.32
C ASP A 211 3.35 33.54 0.83
N SER A 212 3.25 33.15 -0.44
CA SER A 212 2.01 32.75 -1.10
C SER A 212 2.27 31.56 -2.02
N PRO A 213 1.32 30.62 -2.16
CA PRO A 213 1.51 29.47 -3.01
C PRO A 213 1.54 29.87 -4.49
N ARG A 214 2.45 29.27 -5.25
CA ARG A 214 2.60 29.49 -6.68
C ARG A 214 2.55 28.16 -7.42
N THR A 215 1.54 27.98 -8.26
CA THR A 215 1.47 26.84 -9.17
C THR A 215 2.43 27.04 -10.33
N GLU A 216 3.43 26.18 -10.45
CA GLU A 216 4.43 26.23 -11.53
C GLU A 216 3.93 25.52 -12.78
N PHE A 217 3.23 24.40 -12.59
CA PHE A 217 2.53 23.68 -13.66
C PHE A 217 1.46 22.74 -13.10
N LEU A 218 0.39 22.57 -13.86
CA LEU A 218 -0.77 21.71 -13.58
C LEU A 218 -0.53 20.26 -14.00
N LEU A 219 -1.48 19.40 -13.63
CA LEU A 219 -1.46 17.95 -13.87
C LEU A 219 -1.35 17.59 -15.37
N THR A 220 -1.90 18.41 -16.25
CA THR A 220 -1.99 18.17 -17.70
C THR A 220 -0.86 18.81 -18.50
N ASN A 221 -0.03 19.68 -17.90
CA ASN A 221 0.99 20.43 -18.63
C ASN A 221 2.08 19.53 -19.24
N PHE A 222 2.39 18.39 -18.60
CA PHE A 222 3.46 17.51 -19.04
C PHE A 222 3.03 16.04 -19.06
N THR A 223 2.99 15.45 -20.25
CA THR A 223 2.72 14.02 -20.46
C THR A 223 3.98 13.24 -20.85
N LYS A 224 5.11 13.92 -21.08
CA LYS A 224 6.40 13.31 -21.41
C LYS A 224 7.39 13.46 -20.26
N PRO A 225 8.02 12.37 -19.78
CA PRO A 225 8.99 12.43 -18.69
C PRO A 225 10.11 13.44 -18.92
N LYS A 226 10.67 13.52 -20.12
CA LYS A 226 11.81 14.41 -20.41
C LYS A 226 11.46 15.89 -20.23
N GLU A 227 10.28 16.30 -20.68
CA GLU A 227 9.80 17.68 -20.59
C GLU A 227 9.51 18.05 -19.13
N LEU A 228 8.84 17.17 -18.38
CA LEU A 228 8.60 17.34 -16.94
C LEU A 228 9.91 17.50 -16.16
N LEU A 229 10.89 16.63 -16.41
CA LEU A 229 12.17 16.68 -15.72
C LEU A 229 12.96 17.95 -16.03
N PHE A 230 12.78 18.53 -17.21
CA PHE A 230 13.37 19.82 -17.57
C PHE A 230 12.66 20.96 -16.83
N ALA A 231 11.32 20.98 -16.84
CA ALA A 231 10.53 21.99 -16.12
C ALA A 231 10.88 22.06 -14.63
N ILE A 232 11.03 20.91 -13.96
CA ILE A 232 11.43 20.85 -12.54
C ILE A 232 12.83 21.46 -12.31
N LYS A 233 13.77 21.28 -13.24
CA LYS A 233 15.14 21.82 -13.11
C LYS A 233 15.17 23.34 -13.22
N GLU A 234 14.36 23.90 -14.09
CA GLU A 234 14.28 25.34 -14.38
C GLU A 234 13.53 26.15 -13.32
N LEU A 235 12.94 25.49 -12.31
CA LEU A 235 12.27 26.16 -11.20
C LEU A 235 13.20 27.15 -10.50
N LYS A 236 12.69 28.37 -10.32
CA LYS A 236 13.39 29.46 -9.63
C LYS A 236 13.07 29.40 -8.15
N TYR A 237 14.06 29.74 -7.35
CA TYR A 237 13.88 29.90 -5.91
C TYR A 237 13.16 31.22 -5.63
N LEU A 238 12.16 31.21 -4.74
CA LEU A 238 11.35 32.38 -4.45
C LEU A 238 11.87 33.15 -3.22
N GLY A 239 12.25 32.45 -2.16
CA GLY A 239 12.45 33.06 -0.84
C GLY A 239 11.12 33.47 -0.19
N GLY A 240 11.18 34.01 1.02
CA GLY A 240 10.01 34.42 1.83
C GLY A 240 9.74 33.52 3.03
N ASP A 241 8.55 33.58 3.58
CA ASP A 241 8.08 32.77 4.70
C ASP A 241 7.75 31.32 4.28
N THR A 242 7.41 30.45 5.25
CA THR A 242 7.09 29.03 5.01
C THR A 242 5.59 28.76 5.23
N ASN A 243 4.73 29.40 4.43
CA ASN A 243 3.26 29.27 4.56
C ASN A 243 2.73 27.98 3.92
N THR A 244 3.03 26.85 4.57
CA THR A 244 2.66 25.51 4.10
C THR A 244 1.15 25.28 4.13
N GLY A 245 0.46 25.79 5.15
CA GLY A 245 -0.99 25.70 5.28
C GLY A 245 -1.71 26.35 4.10
N LYS A 246 -1.32 27.57 3.71
CA LYS A 246 -1.83 28.24 2.50
C LYS A 246 -1.60 27.42 1.23
N ALA A 247 -0.45 26.77 1.10
CA ALA A 247 -0.16 25.93 -0.07
C ALA A 247 -1.01 24.66 -0.11
N ILE A 248 -1.25 24.02 1.04
CA ILE A 248 -2.16 22.87 1.15
C ILE A 248 -3.59 23.29 0.80
N MET A 249 -4.05 24.44 1.31
CA MET A 249 -5.38 24.99 1.02
C MET A 249 -5.55 25.31 -0.47
N HIS A 250 -4.59 26.03 -1.07
CA HIS A 250 -4.58 26.30 -2.52
C HIS A 250 -4.57 25.01 -3.36
N ALA A 251 -3.82 24.00 -2.92
CA ALA A 251 -3.81 22.72 -3.60
C ALA A 251 -5.19 22.04 -3.54
N ALA A 252 -5.86 22.06 -2.39
CA ALA A 252 -7.17 21.46 -2.19
C ALA A 252 -8.29 22.20 -2.95
N GLU A 253 -8.31 23.53 -2.91
CA GLU A 253 -9.42 24.34 -3.43
C GLU A 253 -9.27 24.70 -4.91
N VAL A 254 -8.04 24.95 -5.36
CA VAL A 254 -7.78 25.48 -6.71
C VAL A 254 -7.13 24.41 -7.58
N PHE A 255 -6.05 23.78 -7.12
CA PHE A 255 -5.26 22.88 -7.95
C PHE A 255 -6.00 21.56 -8.28
N PHE A 256 -6.58 20.90 -7.28
CA PHE A 256 -7.29 19.62 -7.45
C PHE A 256 -8.74 19.80 -7.95
N THR A 257 -8.90 20.55 -9.03
CA THR A 257 -10.20 20.77 -9.70
C THR A 257 -10.22 20.10 -11.09
N PRO A 258 -11.41 19.71 -11.61
CA PRO A 258 -11.53 19.13 -12.95
C PRO A 258 -10.96 20.03 -14.04
N GLY A 259 -11.16 21.35 -13.94
CA GLY A 259 -10.62 22.34 -14.88
C GLY A 259 -9.08 22.38 -14.92
N ASN A 260 -8.43 21.94 -13.85
CA ASN A 260 -6.97 21.90 -13.71
C ASN A 260 -6.37 20.51 -13.95
N GLY A 261 -7.15 19.60 -14.54
CA GLY A 261 -6.65 18.33 -15.06
C GLY A 261 -6.78 17.14 -14.12
N VAL A 262 -7.60 17.25 -13.06
CA VAL A 262 -7.95 16.10 -12.23
C VAL A 262 -8.79 15.10 -13.03
N ARG A 263 -8.36 13.84 -13.03
CA ARG A 263 -9.06 12.72 -13.66
C ARG A 263 -10.10 12.14 -12.71
N ARG A 264 -11.30 11.91 -13.23
CA ARG A 264 -12.36 11.22 -12.48
C ARG A 264 -11.95 9.78 -12.15
N GLY A 265 -12.32 9.30 -10.96
CA GLY A 265 -12.03 7.95 -10.49
C GLY A 265 -10.56 7.68 -10.13
N HIS A 266 -9.66 8.66 -10.29
CA HIS A 266 -8.25 8.50 -9.96
C HIS A 266 -7.95 9.10 -8.57
N PRO A 267 -7.15 8.43 -7.72
CA PRO A 267 -6.78 8.99 -6.43
C PRO A 267 -6.02 10.31 -6.57
N ARG A 268 -6.25 11.22 -5.63
CA ARG A 268 -5.52 12.49 -5.51
C ARG A 268 -4.51 12.37 -4.37
N VAL A 269 -3.27 12.69 -4.68
CA VAL A 269 -2.14 12.59 -3.74
C VAL A 269 -1.43 13.93 -3.68
N MET A 270 -1.34 14.49 -2.48
CA MET A 270 -0.57 15.70 -2.20
C MET A 270 0.67 15.30 -1.42
N MET A 271 1.86 15.49 -2.01
CA MET A 271 3.13 15.28 -1.31
C MET A 271 3.73 16.63 -0.93
N VAL A 272 3.78 16.91 0.36
CA VAL A 272 4.31 18.16 0.92
C VAL A 272 5.74 17.92 1.41
N LEU A 273 6.71 18.59 0.78
CA LEU A 273 8.09 18.59 1.22
C LEU A 273 8.31 19.77 2.17
N ILE A 274 8.78 19.48 3.37
CA ILE A 274 9.00 20.48 4.42
C ILE A 274 10.43 20.33 4.94
N ASP A 275 11.19 21.43 4.96
CA ASP A 275 12.52 21.53 5.56
C ASP A 275 12.49 22.59 6.68
N GLY A 276 11.81 22.26 7.77
CA GLY A 276 11.56 23.15 8.91
C GLY A 276 10.16 22.98 9.50
N TRP A 277 9.65 24.04 10.11
CA TRP A 277 8.28 24.13 10.63
C TRP A 277 7.48 25.18 9.84
N PRO A 278 6.18 24.95 9.64
CA PRO A 278 5.32 25.91 8.97
C PRO A 278 5.18 27.19 9.80
N SER A 279 5.03 28.32 9.09
CA SER A 279 4.75 29.63 9.69
C SER A 279 3.26 29.87 9.93
N ASP A 280 2.40 28.96 9.46
CA ASP A 280 0.95 29.05 9.47
C ASP A 280 0.26 27.74 9.93
N ASP A 281 -1.07 27.79 10.05
CA ASP A 281 -1.89 26.64 10.46
C ASP A 281 -1.99 25.60 9.33
N VAL A 282 -1.26 24.49 9.49
CA VAL A 282 -1.30 23.33 8.59
C VAL A 282 -2.49 22.41 8.92
N GLU A 283 -2.92 22.35 10.18
CA GLU A 283 -3.94 21.39 10.61
C GLU A 283 -5.27 21.67 9.91
N ARG A 284 -5.72 22.94 9.92
CA ARG A 284 -6.98 23.33 9.27
C ARG A 284 -6.97 23.08 7.76
N ALA A 285 -5.90 23.47 7.08
CA ALA A 285 -5.77 23.28 5.64
C ALA A 285 -5.72 21.78 5.27
N ALA A 286 -5.00 20.99 6.07
CA ALA A 286 -4.92 19.55 5.86
C ALA A 286 -6.25 18.85 6.15
N MET A 287 -7.01 19.27 7.17
CA MET A 287 -8.37 18.78 7.41
C MET A 287 -9.24 18.97 6.15
N LEU A 288 -9.26 20.18 5.58
CA LEU A 288 -10.01 20.44 4.35
C LEU A 288 -9.53 19.56 3.19
N ALA A 289 -8.22 19.38 3.01
CA ALA A 289 -7.68 18.53 1.96
C ALA A 289 -8.13 17.07 2.10
N ARG A 290 -8.07 16.52 3.33
CA ARG A 290 -8.50 15.16 3.63
C ARG A 290 -10.01 14.99 3.43
N GLU A 291 -10.81 15.91 3.97
CA GLU A 291 -12.27 15.95 3.77
C GLU A 291 -12.65 16.13 2.31
N SER A 292 -11.78 16.73 1.50
CA SER A 292 -11.96 16.85 0.07
C SER A 292 -11.62 15.58 -0.70
N GLY A 293 -11.02 14.58 -0.06
CA GLY A 293 -10.67 13.29 -0.65
C GLY A 293 -9.24 13.22 -1.19
N ILE A 294 -8.31 13.97 -0.61
CA ILE A 294 -6.91 14.08 -1.02
C ILE A 294 -6.01 13.41 0.02
N ASN A 295 -5.12 12.54 -0.43
CA ASN A 295 -4.14 11.88 0.43
C ASN A 295 -2.95 12.77 0.67
N VAL A 296 -2.82 13.27 1.90
CA VAL A 296 -1.74 14.15 2.29
C VAL A 296 -0.55 13.32 2.79
N PHE A 297 0.57 13.41 2.08
CA PHE A 297 1.86 12.85 2.47
C PHE A 297 2.77 13.98 2.96
N MET A 298 3.23 13.86 4.20
CA MET A 298 4.15 14.82 4.80
C MET A 298 5.57 14.26 4.73
N VAL A 299 6.43 14.88 3.94
CA VAL A 299 7.83 14.49 3.76
C VAL A 299 8.71 15.51 4.44
N SER A 300 9.11 15.22 5.67
CA SER A 300 10.03 16.08 6.42
C SER A 300 11.48 15.75 6.09
N VAL A 301 12.28 16.78 5.83
CA VAL A 301 13.72 16.63 5.67
C VAL A 301 14.43 17.28 6.84
N SER A 302 15.33 16.51 7.46
CA SER A 302 16.03 16.89 8.69
C SER A 302 15.06 16.99 9.89
N LYS A 303 15.55 16.75 11.10
CA LYS A 303 14.78 17.11 12.30
C LYS A 303 15.09 18.57 12.66
N PRO A 304 14.11 19.34 13.18
CA PRO A 304 14.40 20.61 13.82
C PRO A 304 15.50 20.43 14.87
N ALA A 305 16.40 21.40 14.99
CA ALA A 305 17.34 21.41 16.09
C ALA A 305 16.57 21.53 17.43
N ALA A 306 17.17 21.07 18.54
CA ALA A 306 16.49 21.07 19.84
C ALA A 306 16.10 22.50 20.27
N GLU A 307 16.89 23.47 19.84
CA GLU A 307 16.72 24.89 20.08
C GLU A 307 15.54 25.47 19.28
N GLU A 308 15.33 24.94 18.07
CA GLU A 308 14.31 25.39 17.13
C GLU A 308 12.92 24.81 17.42
N LEU A 309 12.86 23.70 18.17
CA LEU A 309 11.62 23.08 18.64
C LEU A 309 10.72 24.02 19.47
N SER A 310 11.30 25.07 20.05
CA SER A 310 10.59 26.10 20.80
C SER A 310 9.76 27.05 19.91
N MET A 311 10.14 27.19 18.64
CA MET A 311 9.49 28.06 17.65
C MET A 311 8.37 27.35 16.88
N VAL A 312 8.21 26.04 17.07
CA VAL A 312 7.18 25.23 16.44
C VAL A 312 5.87 25.44 17.19
N GLN A 313 4.88 26.09 16.56
CA GLN A 313 3.58 26.35 17.17
C GLN A 313 2.84 25.06 17.56
N ASP A 314 2.77 24.11 16.64
CA ASP A 314 2.19 22.78 16.87
C ASP A 314 3.23 21.70 16.57
N LYS A 315 3.67 20.96 17.58
CA LYS A 315 4.71 19.93 17.45
C LYS A 315 4.21 18.66 16.77
N ASP A 316 2.89 18.44 16.75
CA ASP A 316 2.27 17.26 16.17
C ASP A 316 1.62 17.55 14.79
N PHE A 317 1.89 18.72 14.21
CA PHE A 317 1.32 19.14 12.92
C PHE A 317 1.48 18.07 11.81
N LEU A 318 2.62 17.36 11.78
CA LEU A 318 2.85 16.28 10.82
C LEU A 318 1.86 15.13 10.97
N LYS A 319 1.55 14.73 12.21
CA LYS A 319 0.62 13.64 12.52
C LYS A 319 -0.82 14.03 12.25
N LYS A 320 -1.17 15.28 12.57
CA LYS A 320 -2.51 15.82 12.37
C LYS A 320 -2.81 16.18 10.91
N ALA A 321 -1.79 16.40 10.09
CA ALA A 321 -1.96 16.73 8.66
C ALA A 321 -2.28 15.50 7.80
N VAL A 322 -1.77 14.33 8.17
CA VAL A 322 -1.90 13.11 7.36
C VAL A 322 -3.23 12.39 7.57
N CYS A 323 -3.57 11.48 6.66
CA CYS A 323 -4.79 10.65 6.72
C CYS A 323 -4.84 9.75 7.95
N LYS A 324 -3.70 9.19 8.34
CA LYS A 324 -3.56 8.32 9.50
C LYS A 324 -2.13 8.38 10.00
N ASP A 325 -1.95 8.48 11.32
CA ASP A 325 -0.63 8.43 11.95
C ASP A 325 -0.17 6.97 12.14
N ASN A 326 0.16 6.30 11.04
CA ASN A 326 0.67 4.92 11.02
C ASN A 326 2.10 4.84 10.42
N GLY A 327 2.75 5.98 10.20
CA GLY A 327 4.06 6.07 9.55
C GLY A 327 4.07 5.78 8.05
N PHE A 328 2.90 5.58 7.41
CA PHE A 328 2.79 5.44 5.96
C PHE A 328 2.82 6.81 5.26
N PHE A 329 1.93 7.72 5.68
CA PHE A 329 1.77 9.06 5.13
C PHE A 329 2.83 10.06 5.59
N SER A 330 3.45 9.80 6.74
CA SER A 330 4.58 10.60 7.26
C SER A 330 5.90 9.93 6.88
N TYR A 331 6.76 10.65 6.14
CA TYR A 331 8.06 10.15 5.69
C TYR A 331 9.17 11.10 6.12
N SER A 332 10.16 10.60 6.88
CA SER A 332 11.31 11.41 7.31
C SER A 332 12.57 11.07 6.51
N ILE A 333 13.16 12.08 5.90
CA ILE A 333 14.47 12.02 5.24
C ILE A 333 15.50 12.64 6.19
N PRO A 334 16.50 11.89 6.69
CA PRO A 334 17.44 12.42 7.68
C PRO A 334 18.31 13.56 7.16
N SER A 335 18.58 13.61 5.86
CA SER A 335 19.47 14.59 5.26
C SER A 335 19.31 14.67 3.74
N TRP A 336 19.44 15.88 3.19
CA TRP A 336 19.50 16.14 1.75
C TRP A 336 20.67 15.43 1.05
N PHE A 337 21.78 15.16 1.73
CA PHE A 337 23.00 14.60 1.11
C PHE A 337 22.92 13.09 0.82
N SER A 338 21.87 12.39 1.27
CA SER A 338 21.67 10.95 1.04
C SER A 338 20.23 10.60 0.68
N ASN A 339 19.54 11.49 -0.04
CA ASN A 339 18.13 11.36 -0.37
C ASN A 339 17.82 10.31 -1.45
N ASN A 340 18.78 9.91 -2.30
CA ASN A 340 18.56 8.95 -3.39
C ASN A 340 17.98 7.60 -2.92
N LYS A 341 18.36 7.15 -1.71
CA LYS A 341 17.85 5.89 -1.14
C LYS A 341 16.36 5.96 -0.78
N HIS A 342 15.81 7.16 -0.64
CA HIS A 342 14.43 7.43 -0.26
C HIS A 342 13.50 7.59 -1.47
N VAL A 343 14.04 7.86 -2.67
CA VAL A 343 13.25 8.03 -3.90
C VAL A 343 12.37 6.82 -4.19
N ARG A 344 12.95 5.61 -4.17
CA ARG A 344 12.21 4.38 -4.49
C ARG A 344 11.13 4.05 -3.44
N PRO A 345 11.44 4.00 -2.12
CA PRO A 345 10.41 3.75 -1.12
C PRO A 345 9.27 4.78 -1.16
N LEU A 346 9.59 6.06 -1.38
CA LEU A 346 8.58 7.10 -1.46
C LEU A 346 7.70 6.96 -2.70
N ALA A 347 8.30 6.71 -3.89
CA ALA A 347 7.53 6.41 -5.10
C ALA A 347 6.58 5.21 -4.93
N GLN A 348 7.04 4.16 -4.24
CA GLN A 348 6.22 2.99 -3.96
C GLN A 348 5.05 3.31 -3.02
N ARG A 349 5.26 4.14 -1.98
CA ARG A 349 4.19 4.58 -1.07
C ARG A 349 3.17 5.46 -1.77
N LEU A 350 3.63 6.45 -2.55
CA LEU A 350 2.72 7.32 -3.30
C LEU A 350 1.85 6.51 -4.26
N CYS A 351 2.42 5.50 -4.90
CA CYS A 351 1.74 4.63 -5.85
C CYS A 351 1.08 3.37 -5.25
N SER A 352 0.80 3.34 -3.94
CA SER A 352 0.12 2.20 -3.29
C SER A 352 -1.38 2.49 -3.17
N LEU A 353 -2.14 2.18 -4.22
CA LEU A 353 -3.58 2.50 -4.30
C LEU A 353 -4.38 1.96 -3.10
N ASP A 354 -4.08 0.74 -2.67
CA ASP A 354 -4.77 0.05 -1.57
C ASP A 354 -4.52 0.70 -0.19
N ASP A 355 -3.47 1.52 -0.07
CA ASP A 355 -3.13 2.18 1.20
C ASP A 355 -3.60 3.65 1.27
N LEU A 356 -4.22 4.19 0.20
CA LEU A 356 -4.60 5.62 0.10
C LEU A 356 -5.93 5.93 0.81
N LEU A 357 -5.87 5.97 2.15
CA LEU A 357 -7.01 6.09 3.07
C LEU A 357 -7.88 7.35 2.98
N CYS A 358 -7.39 8.50 2.48
CA CYS A 358 -8.23 9.70 2.33
C CYS A 358 -8.87 9.80 0.95
N SER A 359 -8.45 8.97 -0.02
CA SER A 359 -9.09 9.02 -1.34
C SER A 359 -10.58 8.85 -1.13
N LYS A 360 -11.49 9.68 -1.65
CA LYS A 360 -12.93 9.36 -1.59
C LYS A 360 -13.24 8.23 -2.58
N THR A 361 -12.75 7.03 -2.30
CA THR A 361 -12.99 5.85 -3.11
C THR A 361 -14.16 5.09 -2.52
N CYS A 362 -14.67 4.12 -3.27
CA CYS A 362 -15.69 3.24 -2.75
C CYS A 362 -15.22 2.43 -1.53
N TYR A 363 -13.90 2.23 -1.37
CA TYR A 363 -13.36 1.39 -0.30
C TYR A 363 -13.38 2.06 1.07
N ASN A 364 -13.54 3.39 1.13
CA ASN A 364 -13.40 4.16 2.36
C ASN A 364 -14.33 5.38 2.46
N SER A 365 -15.29 5.56 1.54
CA SER A 365 -16.23 6.70 1.58
C SER A 365 -17.68 6.21 1.49
N VAL A 366 -17.94 5.11 2.20
CA VAL A 366 -19.21 4.38 2.14
C VAL A 366 -19.67 3.99 3.54
N ASN A 367 -20.97 4.09 3.77
CA ASN A 367 -21.66 3.50 4.92
C ASN A 367 -22.34 2.23 4.44
N ILE A 368 -21.97 1.08 4.99
CA ILE A 368 -22.54 -0.22 4.62
C ILE A 368 -23.30 -0.79 5.81
N GLY A 369 -24.60 -0.93 5.65
CA GLY A 369 -25.47 -1.63 6.59
C GLY A 369 -25.74 -3.05 6.12
N PHE A 370 -25.53 -4.02 7.00
CA PHE A 370 -25.95 -5.41 6.77
C PHE A 370 -27.30 -5.65 7.42
N LEU A 371 -28.27 -6.11 6.63
CA LEU A 371 -29.58 -6.54 7.10
C LEU A 371 -29.65 -8.07 7.03
N ILE A 372 -29.59 -8.70 8.20
CA ILE A 372 -29.27 -10.11 8.37
C ILE A 372 -30.50 -10.88 8.81
N ASP A 373 -30.96 -11.80 7.98
CA ASP A 373 -32.04 -12.72 8.31
C ASP A 373 -31.58 -13.73 9.38
N GLY A 374 -32.19 -13.64 10.57
CA GLY A 374 -31.99 -14.54 11.70
C GLY A 374 -33.15 -15.52 11.90
N SER A 375 -33.97 -15.74 10.87
CA SER A 375 -35.16 -16.57 10.94
C SER A 375 -34.82 -18.05 11.16
N SER A 376 -35.84 -18.79 11.61
CA SER A 376 -35.72 -20.22 11.93
C SER A 376 -35.37 -21.09 10.71
N SER A 377 -35.66 -20.65 9.47
CA SER A 377 -35.33 -21.38 8.24
C SER A 377 -33.83 -21.40 7.95
N VAL A 378 -33.12 -20.33 8.32
CA VAL A 378 -31.66 -20.24 8.15
C VAL A 378 -30.99 -21.33 8.98
N GLY A 379 -31.30 -21.40 10.27
CA GLY A 379 -30.66 -22.34 11.20
C GLY A 379 -29.26 -21.89 11.63
N TRP A 380 -28.85 -22.31 12.83
CA TRP A 380 -27.64 -21.81 13.49
C TRP A 380 -26.35 -22.05 12.68
N GLN A 381 -26.19 -23.23 12.05
CA GLN A 381 -24.99 -23.55 11.27
C GLN A 381 -24.85 -22.65 10.03
N ASN A 382 -25.95 -22.43 9.31
CA ASN A 382 -25.93 -21.56 8.13
C ASN A 382 -25.78 -20.09 8.51
N PHE A 383 -26.32 -19.67 9.65
CA PHE A 383 -26.15 -18.32 10.15
C PHE A 383 -24.67 -17.98 10.36
N GLN A 384 -23.84 -18.93 10.82
CA GLN A 384 -22.38 -18.72 10.90
C GLN A 384 -21.75 -18.47 9.53
N LEU A 385 -22.19 -19.18 8.48
CA LEU A 385 -21.72 -18.95 7.11
C LEU A 385 -22.11 -17.56 6.59
N VAL A 386 -23.31 -17.08 6.95
CA VAL A 386 -23.75 -15.71 6.64
C VAL A 386 -22.84 -14.69 7.34
N LEU A 387 -22.53 -14.86 8.62
CA LEU A 387 -21.64 -13.95 9.34
C LEU A 387 -20.22 -13.94 8.77
N ASP A 388 -19.70 -15.11 8.37
CA ASP A 388 -18.38 -15.20 7.73
C ASP A 388 -18.35 -14.56 6.33
N PHE A 389 -19.41 -14.71 5.55
CA PHE A 389 -19.59 -14.02 4.28
C PHE A 389 -19.58 -12.49 4.47
N LEU A 390 -20.35 -11.99 5.44
CA LEU A 390 -20.42 -10.57 5.77
C LEU A 390 -19.09 -10.01 6.29
N ALA A 391 -18.39 -10.77 7.13
CA ALA A 391 -17.04 -10.46 7.57
C ALA A 391 -16.06 -10.37 6.38
N GLY A 392 -16.19 -11.25 5.39
CA GLY A 392 -15.39 -11.21 4.15
C GLY A 392 -15.64 -9.95 3.31
N ILE A 393 -16.88 -9.48 3.22
CA ILE A 393 -17.22 -8.20 2.60
C ILE A 393 -16.58 -7.06 3.39
N ALA A 394 -16.83 -6.99 4.71
CA ALA A 394 -16.28 -5.94 5.58
C ALA A 394 -14.75 -5.85 5.51
N GLN A 395 -14.06 -6.99 5.41
CA GLN A 395 -12.60 -7.05 5.27
C GLN A 395 -12.07 -6.33 4.01
N SER A 396 -12.89 -6.23 2.96
CA SER A 396 -12.54 -5.61 1.69
C SER A 396 -12.60 -4.08 1.70
N PHE A 397 -13.18 -3.47 2.75
CA PHE A 397 -13.30 -2.02 2.91
C PHE A 397 -12.35 -1.51 3.99
N ASP A 398 -11.92 -0.25 3.89
CA ASP A 398 -11.01 0.41 4.83
C ASP A 398 -11.77 1.13 5.94
N ILE A 399 -12.17 0.31 6.92
CA ILE A 399 -12.96 0.74 8.08
C ILE A 399 -12.11 1.62 9.00
N SER A 400 -12.53 2.88 9.18
CA SER A 400 -11.94 3.83 10.12
C SER A 400 -12.86 5.00 10.42
N ASP A 401 -12.52 5.85 11.41
CA ASP A 401 -13.31 7.06 11.75
C ASP A 401 -13.59 7.97 10.55
N VAL A 402 -12.63 8.04 9.62
CA VAL A 402 -12.67 8.86 8.39
C VAL A 402 -12.85 8.03 7.11
N GLY A 403 -13.01 6.71 7.26
CA GLY A 403 -13.05 5.74 6.18
C GLY A 403 -14.44 5.16 5.97
N ALA A 404 -14.51 3.87 5.65
CA ALA A 404 -15.79 3.16 5.54
C ALA A 404 -16.38 2.90 6.93
N HIS A 405 -17.71 2.92 7.01
CA HIS A 405 -18.47 2.66 8.23
C HIS A 405 -19.34 1.42 8.03
N ILE A 406 -19.32 0.48 8.97
CA ILE A 406 -20.06 -0.77 8.90
C ILE A 406 -21.02 -0.84 10.08
N GLY A 407 -22.25 -1.29 9.82
CA GLY A 407 -23.25 -1.53 10.84
C GLY A 407 -24.08 -2.77 10.51
N ALA A 408 -24.73 -3.35 11.53
CA ALA A 408 -25.50 -4.57 11.36
C ALA A 408 -26.84 -4.50 12.08
N VAL A 409 -27.89 -4.93 11.39
CA VAL A 409 -29.23 -5.15 11.91
C VAL A 409 -29.59 -6.61 11.64
N GLN A 410 -29.99 -7.31 12.68
CA GLN A 410 -30.58 -8.65 12.55
C GLN A 410 -32.10 -8.54 12.62
N PHE A 411 -32.81 -9.38 11.86
CA PHE A 411 -34.27 -9.39 11.87
C PHE A 411 -34.87 -10.80 11.84
N THR A 412 -36.03 -10.92 12.47
CA THR A 412 -36.99 -12.02 12.30
C THR A 412 -38.39 -11.43 12.10
N TYR A 413 -39.32 -11.66 13.04
CA TYR A 413 -40.50 -10.80 13.24
C TYR A 413 -40.12 -9.49 13.94
N GLU A 414 -39.09 -9.53 14.78
CA GLU A 414 -38.53 -8.38 15.49
C GLU A 414 -37.21 -7.95 14.86
N GLN A 415 -36.85 -6.68 14.99
CA GLN A 415 -35.62 -6.11 14.43
C GLN A 415 -34.72 -5.61 15.56
N ARG A 416 -33.41 -5.86 15.46
CA ARG A 416 -32.43 -5.42 16.44
C ARG A 416 -31.19 -4.86 15.75
N VAL A 417 -30.76 -3.66 16.13
CA VAL A 417 -29.41 -3.16 15.81
C VAL A 417 -28.42 -3.95 16.65
N GLU A 418 -27.52 -4.69 16.01
CA GLU A 418 -26.44 -5.41 16.69
C GLU A 418 -25.29 -4.45 17.02
N PHE A 419 -24.96 -3.56 16.08
CA PHE A 419 -24.09 -2.41 16.28
C PHE A 419 -24.31 -1.37 15.16
N GLY A 420 -24.12 -0.11 15.50
CA GLY A 420 -24.29 1.04 14.61
C GLY A 420 -23.10 1.27 13.68
N LEU A 421 -23.31 2.12 12.66
CA LEU A 421 -22.29 2.47 11.66
C LEU A 421 -21.02 3.10 12.25
N LEU A 422 -21.14 3.80 13.38
CA LEU A 422 -20.06 4.55 14.01
C LEU A 422 -19.47 3.87 15.26
N ASP A 423 -19.94 2.66 15.60
CA ASP A 423 -19.53 1.98 16.84
C ASP A 423 -18.13 1.39 16.76
N HIS A 424 -17.60 1.19 15.54
CA HIS A 424 -16.30 0.55 15.30
C HIS A 424 -15.45 1.38 14.33
N SER A 425 -14.29 1.84 14.82
CA SER A 425 -13.35 2.70 14.11
C SER A 425 -12.14 1.96 13.52
N ASN A 426 -12.17 0.63 13.50
CA ASN A 426 -11.15 -0.20 12.85
C ASN A 426 -11.72 -1.51 12.33
N LYS A 427 -11.03 -2.07 11.34
CA LYS A 427 -11.43 -3.25 10.58
C LYS A 427 -11.53 -4.50 11.47
N GLU A 428 -10.55 -4.70 12.35
CA GLU A 428 -10.45 -5.88 13.19
C GLU A 428 -11.61 -5.98 14.20
N ASP A 429 -12.02 -4.85 14.78
CA ASP A 429 -13.12 -4.81 15.74
C ASP A 429 -14.47 -4.96 15.06
N ALA A 430 -14.71 -4.32 13.91
CA ALA A 430 -15.94 -4.49 13.14
C ALA A 430 -16.15 -5.94 12.68
N VAL A 431 -15.10 -6.58 12.15
CA VAL A 431 -15.13 -7.99 11.75
C VAL A 431 -15.38 -8.92 12.95
N ARG A 432 -14.78 -8.61 14.10
CA ARG A 432 -15.01 -9.37 15.34
C ARG A 432 -16.44 -9.21 15.85
N ALA A 433 -17.02 -8.02 15.76
CA ALA A 433 -18.38 -7.75 16.16
C ALA A 433 -19.38 -8.53 15.29
N LEU A 434 -19.21 -8.52 13.97
CA LEU A 434 -20.01 -9.32 13.03
C LEU A 434 -20.03 -10.81 13.42
N ARG A 435 -18.86 -11.41 13.63
CA ARG A 435 -18.75 -12.84 13.99
C ARG A 435 -19.33 -13.20 15.35
N ARG A 436 -19.63 -12.21 16.21
CA ARG A 436 -20.17 -12.41 17.56
C ARG A 436 -21.67 -12.19 17.64
N ILE A 437 -22.33 -11.84 16.53
CA ILE A 437 -23.78 -11.69 16.47
C ILE A 437 -24.42 -13.03 16.84
N SER A 438 -25.30 -13.00 17.84
CA SER A 438 -26.04 -14.18 18.29
C SER A 438 -27.21 -14.46 17.36
N TYR A 439 -27.35 -15.70 16.90
CA TYR A 439 -28.48 -16.16 16.10
C TYR A 439 -29.82 -15.96 16.81
N MET A 440 -30.77 -15.35 16.11
CA MET A 440 -32.17 -15.25 16.52
C MET A 440 -32.98 -16.48 16.10
N ASN A 441 -34.27 -16.50 16.43
CA ASN A 441 -35.23 -17.40 15.79
C ASN A 441 -36.55 -16.65 15.57
N GLY A 442 -37.35 -17.12 14.63
CA GLY A 442 -38.62 -16.49 14.27
C GLY A 442 -38.92 -16.60 12.77
N GLY A 443 -39.87 -15.79 12.29
CA GLY A 443 -40.17 -15.67 10.87
C GLY A 443 -39.34 -14.60 10.19
N THR A 444 -39.74 -14.21 8.98
CA THR A 444 -38.95 -13.34 8.08
C THR A 444 -39.79 -12.12 7.68
N ALA A 445 -39.62 -10.99 8.37
CA ALA A 445 -40.32 -9.72 8.07
C ALA A 445 -39.34 -8.70 7.46
N THR A 446 -38.96 -8.93 6.21
CA THR A 446 -37.90 -8.20 5.50
C THR A 446 -38.28 -6.75 5.21
N GLY A 447 -39.54 -6.46 4.87
CA GLY A 447 -39.99 -5.10 4.58
C GLY A 447 -39.90 -4.17 5.80
N SER A 448 -40.38 -4.67 6.94
CA SER A 448 -40.26 -4.00 8.24
C SER A 448 -38.80 -3.83 8.64
N ALA A 449 -37.95 -4.81 8.35
CA ALA A 449 -36.51 -4.77 8.58
C ALA A 449 -35.81 -3.67 7.76
N ILE A 450 -36.15 -3.51 6.48
CA ILE A 450 -35.62 -2.42 5.63
C ILE A 450 -36.02 -1.05 6.19
N SER A 451 -37.28 -0.89 6.59
CA SER A 451 -37.76 0.36 7.22
C SER A 451 -37.03 0.65 8.52
N TYR A 452 -36.83 -0.36 9.36
CA TYR A 452 -36.14 -0.25 10.63
C TYR A 452 -34.66 0.12 10.44
N ALA A 453 -33.95 -0.53 9.51
CA ALA A 453 -32.56 -0.19 9.20
C ALA A 453 -32.43 1.26 8.69
N THR A 454 -33.36 1.70 7.84
CA THR A 454 -33.39 3.08 7.35
C THR A 454 -33.52 4.09 8.50
N GLN A 455 -34.40 3.83 9.47
CA GLN A 455 -34.72 4.75 10.56
C GLN A 455 -33.73 4.70 11.73
N ASN A 456 -33.13 3.53 12.00
CA ASN A 456 -32.31 3.31 13.20
C ASN A 456 -30.82 3.17 12.90
N LEU A 457 -30.46 2.59 11.75
CA LEU A 457 -29.07 2.44 11.34
C LEU A 457 -28.56 3.66 10.55
N PHE A 458 -29.24 4.01 9.46
CA PHE A 458 -28.76 5.05 8.55
C PHE A 458 -29.06 6.49 9.00
N ARG A 459 -29.87 6.68 10.06
CA ARG A 459 -30.16 8.00 10.62
C ARG A 459 -28.92 8.72 11.14
N GLN A 460 -27.91 7.97 11.61
CA GLN A 460 -26.64 8.49 12.11
C GLN A 460 -25.48 8.18 11.17
N ALA A 461 -25.74 7.93 9.88
CA ALA A 461 -24.70 7.64 8.91
C ALA A 461 -23.73 8.84 8.78
N ALA A 462 -22.43 8.54 8.67
CA ALA A 462 -21.44 9.56 8.35
C ALA A 462 -21.66 10.12 6.94
N ARG A 463 -20.96 11.21 6.60
CA ARG A 463 -20.94 11.71 5.23
C ARG A 463 -20.36 10.65 4.29
N GLY A 464 -21.15 10.18 3.34
CA GLY A 464 -20.76 9.14 2.40
C GLY A 464 -21.96 8.64 1.62
N ARG A 465 -21.75 7.59 0.82
CA ARG A 465 -22.83 6.88 0.13
C ARG A 465 -23.34 5.74 1.02
N ASN A 466 -24.65 5.56 1.07
CA ASN A 466 -25.29 4.56 1.91
C ASN A 466 -25.63 3.32 1.08
N TYR A 467 -25.17 2.15 1.53
CA TYR A 467 -25.45 0.86 0.92
C TYR A 467 -26.06 -0.07 1.94
N LEU A 468 -27.18 -0.70 1.59
CA LEU A 468 -27.83 -1.72 2.41
C LEU A 468 -27.71 -3.06 1.71
N ILE A 469 -27.08 -4.04 2.36
CA ILE A 469 -26.99 -5.41 1.85
C ILE A 469 -27.99 -6.25 2.64
N VAL A 470 -29.02 -6.74 1.95
CA VAL A 470 -30.08 -7.57 2.51
C VAL A 470 -29.77 -9.03 2.22
N ILE A 471 -29.68 -9.86 3.25
CA ILE A 471 -29.46 -11.31 3.12
C ILE A 471 -30.66 -12.03 3.70
N THR A 472 -31.28 -12.93 2.92
CA THR A 472 -32.43 -13.74 3.35
C THR A 472 -32.43 -15.12 2.67
N ASP A 473 -33.01 -16.11 3.32
CA ASP A 473 -33.11 -17.48 2.80
C ASP A 473 -34.52 -17.90 2.37
N GLY A 474 -35.50 -17.01 2.53
CA GLY A 474 -36.91 -17.33 2.40
C GLY A 474 -37.79 -16.17 1.94
N GLN A 475 -39.07 -16.46 1.81
CA GLN A 475 -40.10 -15.48 1.44
C GLN A 475 -40.43 -14.56 2.64
N SER A 476 -40.58 -13.26 2.38
CA SER A 476 -41.03 -12.32 3.42
C SER A 476 -42.51 -12.51 3.75
N TYR A 477 -42.89 -12.29 5.02
CA TYR A 477 -44.29 -12.25 5.47
C TYR A 477 -44.98 -10.90 5.23
N ASP A 478 -44.21 -9.88 4.84
CA ASP A 478 -44.67 -8.50 4.62
C ASP A 478 -44.22 -7.94 3.25
N ASP A 479 -44.77 -6.78 2.87
CA ASP A 479 -44.38 -6.11 1.62
C ASP A 479 -42.93 -5.62 1.69
N VAL A 480 -42.12 -6.05 0.74
CA VAL A 480 -40.72 -5.63 0.61
C VAL A 480 -40.53 -4.45 -0.34
N GLN A 481 -41.45 -4.26 -1.30
CA GLN A 481 -41.26 -3.29 -2.39
C GLN A 481 -41.41 -1.85 -1.90
N GLY A 482 -42.46 -1.55 -1.13
CA GLY A 482 -42.70 -0.22 -0.58
C GLY A 482 -41.56 0.28 0.30
N PRO A 483 -41.14 -0.48 1.32
CA PRO A 483 -39.97 -0.16 2.15
C PRO A 483 -38.68 0.02 1.38
N ALA A 484 -38.39 -0.86 0.41
CA ALA A 484 -37.20 -0.76 -0.42
C ALA A 484 -37.19 0.54 -1.25
N MET A 485 -38.30 0.86 -1.92
CA MET A 485 -38.42 2.12 -2.67
C MET A 485 -38.29 3.35 -1.77
N ALA A 486 -38.81 3.30 -0.54
CA ALA A 486 -38.69 4.39 0.42
C ALA A 486 -37.23 4.60 0.87
N ALA A 487 -36.50 3.53 1.14
CA ALA A 487 -35.07 3.58 1.47
C ALA A 487 -34.24 4.11 0.29
N GLN A 488 -34.54 3.66 -0.94
CA GLN A 488 -33.88 4.13 -2.16
C GLN A 488 -34.06 5.64 -2.39
N ARG A 489 -35.26 6.18 -2.13
CA ARG A 489 -35.53 7.63 -2.19
C ARG A 489 -34.73 8.44 -1.17
N GLN A 490 -34.25 7.81 -0.09
CA GLN A 490 -33.36 8.43 0.89
C GLN A 490 -31.87 8.31 0.52
N GLY A 491 -31.57 7.85 -0.70
CA GLY A 491 -30.20 7.70 -1.21
C GLY A 491 -29.49 6.44 -0.71
N ILE A 492 -30.24 5.44 -0.23
CA ILE A 492 -29.70 4.13 0.16
C ILE A 492 -29.77 3.18 -1.04
N THR A 493 -28.62 2.74 -1.55
CA THR A 493 -28.55 1.74 -2.61
C THR A 493 -28.64 0.34 -2.00
N ILE A 494 -29.60 -0.47 -2.45
CA ILE A 494 -29.89 -1.79 -1.89
C ILE A 494 -29.32 -2.89 -2.79
N PHE A 495 -28.55 -3.77 -2.17
CA PHE A 495 -28.07 -5.03 -2.73
C PHE A 495 -28.83 -6.18 -2.05
N SER A 496 -29.38 -7.11 -2.84
CA SER A 496 -30.16 -8.23 -2.31
C SER A 496 -29.44 -9.54 -2.59
N VAL A 497 -29.24 -10.33 -1.54
CA VAL A 497 -28.56 -11.63 -1.56
C VAL A 497 -29.53 -12.70 -1.06
N GLY A 498 -30.06 -13.49 -1.97
CA GLY A 498 -30.92 -14.62 -1.64
C GLY A 498 -30.14 -15.93 -1.54
N VAL A 499 -30.55 -16.78 -0.60
CA VAL A 499 -30.01 -18.13 -0.43
C VAL A 499 -31.12 -19.16 -0.43
N ALA A 500 -30.82 -20.40 -0.80
CA ALA A 500 -31.71 -21.55 -0.73
C ALA A 500 -33.05 -21.32 -1.46
N TRP A 501 -34.11 -20.98 -0.74
CA TRP A 501 -35.47 -20.89 -1.25
C TRP A 501 -35.95 -19.44 -1.42
N ALA A 502 -35.05 -18.45 -1.25
CA ALA A 502 -35.35 -17.04 -1.39
C ALA A 502 -35.99 -16.72 -2.76
N PRO A 503 -37.21 -16.14 -2.82
CA PRO A 503 -37.88 -15.86 -4.08
C PRO A 503 -37.14 -14.78 -4.89
N MET A 504 -36.68 -15.12 -6.09
CA MET A 504 -35.97 -14.19 -6.99
C MET A 504 -36.75 -12.89 -7.23
N LYS A 505 -38.09 -12.97 -7.34
CA LYS A 505 -38.93 -11.78 -7.51
C LYS A 505 -38.81 -10.80 -6.33
N GLU A 506 -38.83 -11.28 -5.09
CA GLU A 506 -38.70 -10.41 -3.91
C GLU A 506 -37.31 -9.79 -3.82
N LEU A 507 -36.25 -10.56 -4.16
CA LEU A 507 -34.89 -10.01 -4.24
C LEU A 507 -34.80 -8.87 -5.26
N LEU A 508 -35.40 -9.04 -6.43
CA LEU A 508 -35.49 -7.99 -7.46
C LEU A 508 -36.34 -6.80 -7.02
N ASP A 509 -37.41 -7.02 -6.26
CA ASP A 509 -38.28 -5.96 -5.76
C ASP A 509 -37.60 -5.10 -4.67
N MET A 510 -36.63 -5.68 -3.95
CA MET A 510 -35.80 -4.98 -2.96
C MET A 510 -34.60 -4.24 -3.57
N ALA A 511 -33.90 -4.87 -4.52
CA ALA A 511 -32.66 -4.35 -5.07
C ALA A 511 -32.85 -3.01 -5.81
N SER A 512 -31.83 -2.16 -5.75
CA SER A 512 -31.77 -0.92 -6.52
C SER A 512 -31.38 -1.18 -7.98
N GLU A 513 -31.62 -0.21 -8.86
CA GLU A 513 -31.15 -0.30 -10.25
C GLU A 513 -29.61 -0.19 -10.34
N PRO A 514 -28.96 -0.90 -11.29
CA PRO A 514 -29.54 -1.90 -12.18
C PRO A 514 -29.76 -3.25 -11.46
N LYS A 515 -31.00 -3.75 -11.50
CA LYS A 515 -31.42 -4.90 -10.67
C LYS A 515 -30.60 -6.17 -10.89
N ASP A 516 -30.16 -6.42 -12.12
CA ASP A 516 -29.35 -7.59 -12.50
C ASP A 516 -27.94 -7.57 -11.89
N LYS A 517 -27.39 -6.39 -11.58
CA LYS A 517 -26.08 -6.27 -10.92
C LYS A 517 -26.17 -6.16 -9.40
N HIS A 518 -27.35 -5.84 -8.86
CA HIS A 518 -27.59 -5.66 -7.43
C HIS A 518 -28.30 -6.84 -6.78
N THR A 519 -28.64 -7.87 -7.56
CA THR A 519 -29.29 -9.09 -7.07
C THR A 519 -28.36 -10.29 -7.21
N PHE A 520 -28.17 -11.03 -6.11
CA PHE A 520 -27.35 -12.23 -6.03
C PHE A 520 -28.18 -13.38 -5.49
N PHE A 521 -27.98 -14.58 -6.03
CA PHE A 521 -28.72 -15.76 -5.59
C PHE A 521 -27.87 -17.02 -5.67
N THR A 522 -27.87 -17.82 -4.60
CA THR A 522 -27.28 -19.15 -4.56
C THR A 522 -28.22 -20.15 -3.91
N ARG A 523 -28.14 -21.42 -4.30
CA ARG A 523 -28.93 -22.50 -3.67
C ARG A 523 -28.35 -22.96 -2.32
N GLU A 524 -27.06 -22.74 -2.10
CA GLU A 524 -26.35 -23.25 -0.93
C GLU A 524 -25.59 -22.14 -0.22
N PHE A 525 -25.68 -22.13 1.12
CA PHE A 525 -25.02 -21.13 1.97
C PHE A 525 -23.49 -21.14 1.84
N VAL A 526 -22.89 -22.31 1.59
CA VAL A 526 -21.43 -22.42 1.42
C VAL A 526 -20.89 -21.61 0.24
N ASN A 527 -21.72 -21.39 -0.79
CA ASN A 527 -21.33 -20.64 -1.99
C ASN A 527 -21.49 -19.12 -1.82
N LEU A 528 -21.99 -18.63 -0.68
CA LEU A 528 -22.06 -17.18 -0.41
C LEU A 528 -20.69 -16.50 -0.56
N SER A 529 -19.62 -17.21 -0.19
CA SER A 529 -18.24 -16.71 -0.30
C SER A 529 -17.84 -16.29 -1.73
N GLU A 530 -18.46 -16.88 -2.75
CA GLU A 530 -18.22 -16.54 -4.17
C GLU A 530 -18.71 -15.14 -4.53
N PHE A 531 -19.68 -14.60 -3.78
CA PHE A 531 -20.26 -13.28 -4.02
C PHE A 531 -19.49 -12.12 -3.40
N ILE A 532 -18.49 -12.39 -2.55
CA ILE A 532 -17.72 -11.31 -1.88
C ILE A 532 -17.14 -10.34 -2.92
N GLN A 533 -16.38 -10.85 -3.90
CA GLN A 533 -15.72 -10.01 -4.90
C GLN A 533 -16.69 -9.38 -5.91
N PRO A 534 -17.70 -10.09 -6.45
CA PRO A 534 -18.76 -9.48 -7.25
C PRO A 534 -19.51 -8.35 -6.52
N LEU A 535 -19.89 -8.55 -5.26
CA LEU A 535 -20.67 -7.58 -4.49
C LEU A 535 -19.84 -6.34 -4.16
N VAL A 536 -18.58 -6.50 -3.73
CA VAL A 536 -17.64 -5.39 -3.53
C VAL A 536 -17.46 -4.58 -4.82
N ARG A 537 -17.29 -5.25 -5.97
CA ARG A 537 -17.23 -4.59 -7.27
C ARG A 537 -18.51 -3.85 -7.62
N GLY A 538 -19.68 -4.44 -7.34
CA GLY A 538 -20.99 -3.81 -7.52
C GLY A 538 -21.13 -2.52 -6.73
N ILE A 539 -20.79 -2.54 -5.42
CA ILE A 539 -20.79 -1.35 -4.56
C ILE A 539 -19.87 -0.28 -5.14
N CYS A 540 -18.67 -0.66 -5.58
CA CYS A 540 -17.72 0.27 -6.17
C CYS A 540 -18.18 0.88 -7.49
N GLN A 541 -18.86 0.11 -8.35
CA GLN A 541 -19.46 0.63 -9.57
C GLN A 541 -20.59 1.62 -9.25
N ALA A 542 -21.52 1.25 -8.36
CA ALA A 542 -22.61 2.12 -7.93
C ALA A 542 -22.10 3.42 -7.27
N PHE A 543 -20.96 3.36 -6.57
CA PHE A 543 -20.30 4.54 -6.03
C PHE A 543 -19.81 5.49 -7.13
N THR A 544 -19.28 4.96 -8.23
CA THR A 544 -18.77 5.76 -9.35
C THR A 544 -19.85 6.33 -10.25
N GLU A 545 -20.93 5.59 -10.50
CA GLU A 545 -22.00 6.01 -11.42
C GLU A 545 -22.87 7.15 -10.86
N ASN A 546 -22.94 7.26 -9.53
CA ASN A 546 -23.70 8.30 -8.85
C ASN A 546 -22.93 9.62 -8.61
N ASN A 547 -21.67 9.72 -9.08
CA ASN A 547 -20.80 10.92 -9.00
C ASN A 547 -20.58 11.54 -10.39
#